data_AF-A0A0M0BTJ0-F1
#
_entry.id   AF-A0A0M0BTJ0-F1
#
_cell.length_a   1.000
_cell.length_b   1.000
_cell.length_c   1.000
_cell.angle_alpha   90.00
_cell.angle_beta   90.00
_cell.angle_gamma   90.00
#
_symmetry.space_group_name_H-M   'P 1'
#
loop_
_entity.id
_entity.type
_entity.pdbx_description
1 polymer ?
#
loop_
_entity_poly.entity_id
_entity_poly.type
_entity_poly.pdbx_seq_one_letter_code
_entity_poly.pdbx_strand_id
1 'polypeptide(L)'
;MSSRYKAIAIETQYWKPRDNYIEQLIQAIKNVVQEGDIISISEKAVSTATGNLIDDKKVKPTILAYFIAKYWMRKVWPYILGPICHLRQKTID
;
A
#
# COMPACT_ATOMS: atom_id res chain seq x y z
N MET A 1 0.85 32.40 4.21
CA MET A 1 0.98 32.04 2.78
C MET A 1 0.79 30.53 2.68
N SER A 2 -0.28 30.04 2.05
CA SER A 2 -0.41 28.61 1.77
C SER A 2 0.55 28.29 0.62
N SER A 3 1.68 27.66 0.93
CA SER A 3 2.57 27.09 -0.07
C SER A 3 1.82 25.96 -0.79
N ARG A 4 1.56 26.15 -2.08
CA ARG A 4 0.82 25.18 -2.88
C ARG A 4 1.79 24.09 -3.34
N TYR A 5 1.77 22.95 -2.66
CA TYR A 5 2.54 21.77 -3.06
C TYR A 5 1.97 21.17 -4.36
N LYS A 6 2.85 20.66 -5.22
CA LYS A 6 2.49 19.90 -6.43
C LYS A 6 2.89 18.45 -6.21
N ALA A 7 1.92 17.54 -6.31
CA ALA A 7 2.19 16.10 -6.32
C ALA A 7 2.48 15.65 -7.76
N ILE A 8 3.56 14.90 -7.95
CA ILE A 8 3.95 14.32 -9.24
C ILE A 8 4.07 12.81 -9.04
N ALA A 9 3.36 12.03 -9.85
CA ALA A 9 3.51 10.58 -9.88
C ALA A 9 4.77 10.23 -10.68
N ILE A 10 5.63 9.39 -10.09
CA ILE A 10 6.84 8.89 -10.75
C ILE A 10 6.57 7.47 -11.18
N GLU A 11 6.72 7.20 -12.48
CA GLU A 11 6.65 5.84 -13.01
C GLU A 11 7.98 5.12 -12.77
N THR A 12 7.91 3.95 -12.15
CA THR A 12 9.06 3.07 -11.92
C THR A 12 8.78 1.69 -12.50
N GLN A 13 9.84 0.91 -12.69
CA GLN A 13 9.69 -0.51 -12.96
C GLN A 13 9.08 -1.25 -11.76
N TYR A 14 8.56 -2.44 -12.00
CA TYR A 14 8.02 -3.29 -10.95
C TYR A 14 9.14 -3.81 -10.05
N TRP A 15 9.06 -3.54 -8.75
CA TRP A 15 10.05 -4.02 -7.77
C TRP A 15 9.80 -5.48 -7.41
N LYS A 16 10.85 -6.28 -7.45
CA LYS A 16 10.86 -7.70 -7.06
C LYS A 16 11.67 -7.87 -5.78
N PRO A 17 11.46 -8.98 -5.06
CA PRO A 17 12.30 -9.32 -3.91
C PRO A 17 13.78 -9.29 -4.28
N ARG A 18 14.59 -8.61 -3.45
CA ARG A 18 16.05 -8.45 -3.59
C ARG A 18 16.48 -7.49 -4.71
N ASP A 19 15.56 -6.75 -5.33
CA ASP A 19 15.93 -5.67 -6.23
C ASP A 19 16.61 -4.53 -5.48
N ASN A 20 17.60 -3.89 -6.12
CA ASN A 20 18.18 -2.64 -5.63
C ASN A 20 17.23 -1.46 -5.94
N TYR A 21 16.14 -1.41 -5.18
CA TYR A 21 15.09 -0.40 -5.33
C TYR A 21 15.60 1.03 -5.07
N ILE A 22 16.67 1.20 -4.28
CA ILE A 22 17.26 2.51 -3.98
C ILE A 22 17.90 3.11 -5.23
N GLU A 23 18.76 2.36 -5.93
CA GLU A 23 19.37 2.83 -7.17
C GLU A 23 18.32 3.11 -8.24
N GLN A 24 17.35 2.21 -8.41
CA GLN A 24 16.25 2.40 -9.37
C GLN A 24 15.43 3.65 -9.05
N LEU A 25 15.13 3.89 -7.77
CA LEU A 25 14.41 5.07 -7.31
C LEU A 25 15.21 6.35 -7.60
N ILE A 26 16.50 6.39 -7.25
CA ILE A 26 17.38 7.53 -7.52
C ILE A 26 17.39 7.84 -9.02
N GLN A 27 17.52 6.83 -9.86
CA GLN A 27 17.51 7.02 -11.32
C GLN A 27 16.16 7.53 -11.85
N ALA A 28 15.05 7.14 -11.24
CA ALA A 28 13.72 7.59 -11.62
C ALA A 28 13.46 9.05 -11.23
N ILE A 29 13.98 9.50 -10.09
CA ILE A 29 13.66 10.83 -9.53
C ILE A 29 14.70 11.92 -9.83
N LYS A 30 15.94 11.56 -10.20
CA LYS A 30 17.10 12.50 -10.29
C LYS A 30 16.87 13.75 -11.14
N ASN A 31 16.00 13.68 -12.15
CA ASN A 31 15.72 14.79 -13.07
C ASN A 31 14.45 15.57 -12.70
N VAL A 32 13.77 15.18 -11.60
CA VAL A 32 12.45 15.69 -11.21
C VAL A 32 12.49 16.39 -9.85
N VAL A 33 13.32 15.92 -8.92
CA VAL A 33 13.36 16.41 -7.54
C VAL A 33 14.42 17.49 -7.32
N GLN A 34 14.15 18.39 -6.38
CA GLN A 34 15.06 19.44 -5.91
C GLN A 34 15.27 19.32 -4.39
N GLU A 35 16.27 20.05 -3.88
CA GLU A 35 16.51 20.11 -2.44
C GLU A 35 15.29 20.68 -1.70
N GLY A 36 14.85 19.99 -0.65
CA GLY A 36 13.66 20.35 0.12
C GLY A 36 12.36 19.67 -0.34
N ASP A 37 12.38 18.91 -1.45
CA ASP A 37 11.23 18.12 -1.87
C ASP A 37 11.00 16.88 -0.98
N ILE A 38 9.75 16.42 -0.94
CA ILE A 38 9.33 15.25 -0.15
C ILE A 38 9.01 14.09 -1.09
N ILE A 39 9.65 12.96 -0.83
CA ILE A 39 9.39 11.71 -1.57
C ILE A 39 8.48 10.84 -0.71
N SER A 40 7.31 10.48 -1.24
CA SER A 40 6.40 9.52 -0.61
C SER A 40 6.50 8.17 -1.31
N ILE A 41 6.74 7.11 -0.53
CA ILE A 41 6.86 5.74 -1.04
C ILE A 41 5.89 4.87 -0.25
N SER A 42 5.19 3.98 -0.95
CA SER A 42 4.35 2.99 -0.28
C SER A 42 5.21 2.00 0.52
N GLU A 43 4.86 1.80 1.79
CA GLU A 43 5.45 0.73 2.62
C GLU A 43 5.43 -0.63 1.91
N LYS A 44 4.36 -0.90 1.15
CA LYS A 44 4.19 -2.14 0.39
C LYS A 44 5.31 -2.33 -0.64
N ALA A 45 5.73 -1.26 -1.32
CA ALA A 45 6.80 -1.32 -2.31
C ALA A 45 8.12 -1.67 -1.62
N VAL A 46 8.44 -0.97 -0.52
CA VAL A 46 9.64 -1.25 0.29
C VAL A 46 9.64 -2.68 0.81
N SER A 47 8.52 -3.15 1.39
CA SER A 47 8.35 -4.53 1.89
C SER A 47 8.56 -5.59 0.79
N THR A 48 8.10 -5.30 -0.44
CA THR A 48 8.31 -6.19 -1.59
C THR A 48 9.79 -6.28 -1.95
N ALA A 49 10.48 -5.15 -2.06
CA ALA A 49 11.89 -5.10 -2.43
C ALA A 49 12.80 -5.71 -1.35
N THR A 50 12.47 -5.54 -0.07
CA THR A 50 13.19 -6.17 1.05
C THR A 50 12.89 -7.67 1.19
N GLY A 51 11.99 -8.22 0.37
CA GLY A 51 11.68 -9.65 0.35
C GLY A 51 10.78 -10.10 1.49
N ASN A 52 10.03 -9.19 2.11
CA ASN A 52 9.07 -9.48 3.18
C ASN A 52 7.72 -9.99 2.62
N LEU A 53 7.80 -10.89 1.64
CA LEU A 53 6.66 -11.59 1.06
C LEU A 53 6.57 -12.99 1.68
N ILE A 54 5.38 -13.37 2.11
CA ILE A 54 5.08 -14.69 2.65
C ILE A 54 4.17 -15.40 1.65
N ASP A 55 4.41 -16.70 1.44
CA ASP A 55 3.52 -17.55 0.66
C ASP A 55 2.31 -17.95 1.52
N ASP A 56 1.13 -17.47 1.14
CA ASP A 56 -0.14 -17.73 1.83
C ASP A 56 -0.42 -19.23 2.00
N LYS A 57 0.05 -20.08 1.09
CA LYS A 57 -0.13 -21.54 1.20
C LYS A 57 0.57 -22.14 2.42
N LYS A 58 1.60 -21.46 2.93
CA LYS A 58 2.38 -21.90 4.10
C LYS A 58 1.73 -21.46 5.42
N VAL A 59 0.77 -20.53 5.36
CA VAL A 59 0.08 -20.00 6.54
C VAL A 59 -1.08 -20.92 6.90
N LYS A 60 -1.07 -21.48 8.12
CA LYS A 60 -2.18 -22.28 8.63
C LYS A 60 -3.19 -21.36 9.32
N PRO A 61 -4.41 -21.18 8.77
CA PRO A 61 -5.40 -20.31 9.38
C PRO A 61 -5.92 -20.91 10.70
N THR A 62 -6.13 -20.05 11.69
CA THR A 62 -6.82 -20.41 12.93
C THR A 62 -8.34 -20.33 12.74
N ILE A 63 -9.10 -20.93 13.66
CA ILE A 63 -10.58 -20.86 13.65
C ILE A 63 -11.07 -19.41 13.66
N LEU A 64 -10.38 -18.54 14.41
CA LEU A 64 -10.66 -17.11 14.46
C LEU A 64 -10.40 -16.45 13.11
N ALA A 65 -9.29 -16.77 12.45
CA ALA A 65 -9.00 -16.25 11.11
C ALA A 65 -10.09 -16.64 10.10
N TYR A 66 -10.60 -17.87 10.18
CA TYR A 66 -11.74 -18.31 9.36
C TYR A 66 -13.02 -17.51 9.67
N PHE A 67 -13.30 -17.27 10.95
CA PHE A 67 -14.45 -16.46 11.36
C PHE A 67 -14.35 -15.02 10.84
N ILE A 68 -13.18 -14.39 10.99
CA ILE A 68 -12.95 -13.03 10.48
C ILE A 68 -13.14 -12.99 8.97
N ALA A 69 -12.51 -13.91 8.23
CA ALA A 69 -12.58 -13.92 6.78
C ALA A 69 -14.01 -14.16 6.26
N LYS A 70 -14.76 -15.09 6.88
CA LYS A 70 -16.08 -15.49 6.37
C LYS A 70 -17.23 -14.61 6.83
N TYR A 71 -17.22 -14.17 8.08
CA TYR A 71 -18.36 -13.47 8.68
C TYR A 71 -18.06 -12.00 8.94
N TRP A 72 -16.92 -11.70 9.57
CA TRP A 72 -16.58 -10.32 9.92
C TRP A 72 -16.38 -9.45 8.69
N MET A 73 -15.50 -9.88 7.76
CA MET A 73 -15.17 -9.07 6.58
C MET A 73 -16.31 -8.95 5.57
N ARG A 74 -17.15 -9.98 5.47
CA ARG A 74 -18.27 -9.99 4.52
C ARG A 74 -19.54 -9.30 5.03
N LYS A 75 -19.78 -9.28 6.34
CA LYS A 75 -21.04 -8.79 6.91
C LYS A 75 -20.85 -7.68 7.93
N VAL A 76 -19.90 -7.82 8.84
CA VAL A 76 -19.74 -6.81 9.91
C VAL A 76 -19.09 -5.54 9.35
N TRP A 77 -18.04 -5.69 8.56
CA TRP A 77 -17.30 -4.56 8.00
C TRP A 77 -18.14 -3.65 7.09
N PRO A 78 -18.79 -4.14 6.03
CA PRO A 78 -19.54 -3.28 5.11
C PRO A 78 -20.76 -2.62 5.75
N TYR A 79 -21.50 -3.33 6.61
CA TYR A 79 -22.77 -2.83 7.16
C TYR A 79 -22.61 -2.01 8.45
N ILE A 80 -21.54 -2.21 9.23
CA ILE A 80 -21.34 -1.50 10.51
C ILE A 80 -20.24 -0.45 10.37
N LEU A 81 -19.04 -0.85 9.95
CA LEU A 81 -17.88 0.04 9.92
C LEU A 81 -17.87 0.94 8.68
N GLY A 82 -18.41 0.48 7.56
CA GLY A 82 -18.62 1.29 6.36
C GLY A 82 -19.34 2.61 6.66
N PRO A 83 -20.54 2.58 7.27
CA PRO A 83 -21.27 3.78 7.67
C PRO A 83 -20.54 4.63 8.71
N ILE A 84 -19.96 4.02 9.75
CA ILE A 84 -19.25 4.76 10.82
C ILE A 84 -18.05 5.52 10.27
N CYS A 85 -17.30 4.90 9.35
CA CYS A 85 -16.15 5.51 8.70
C CYS A 85 -16.54 6.44 7.53
N HIS A 86 -17.84 6.66 7.28
CA HIS A 86 -18.35 7.44 6.15
C HIS A 86 -17.74 7.00 4.80
N LEU A 87 -17.51 5.69 4.63
CA LEU A 87 -16.97 5.15 3.39
C LEU A 87 -17.99 5.30 2.28
N ARG A 88 -17.52 5.67 1.08
CA ARG A 88 -18.40 5.78 -0.10
C ARG A 88 -18.95 4.40 -0.44
N GLN A 89 -20.25 4.33 -0.76
CA GLN A 89 -20.95 3.08 -1.09
C GLN A 89 -20.26 2.26 -2.20
N LYS A 90 -19.59 2.93 -3.15
CA LYS A 90 -18.79 2.28 -4.20
C LYS A 90 -17.60 1.44 -3.70
N THR A 91 -17.19 1.58 -2.45
CA THR A 91 -16.11 0.80 -1.83
C THR A 91 -16.65 -0.39 -1.02
N ILE A 92 -17.97 -0.46 -0.84
CA ILE A 92 -18.64 -1.43 0.03
C ILE A 92 -19.33 -2.53 -0.80
N ASP A 93 -19.79 -2.21 -2.03
CA ASP A 93 -20.42 -3.12 -3.00
C ASP A 93 -19.42 -3.77 -3.98
#